data_AF-A0A959ULF6-F1
#
_entry.id   AF-A0A959ULF6-F1
#
_cell.length_a   1.000
_cell.length_b   1.000
_cell.length_c   1.000
_cell.angle_alpha   90.00
_cell.angle_beta   90.00
_cell.angle_gamma   90.00
#
_symmetry.space_group_name_H-M   'P 1'
#
loop_
_entity.id
_entity.type
_entity.pdbx_description
1 polymer ?
#
loop_
_entity_poly.entity_id
_entity_poly.type
_entity_poly.pdbx_seq_one_letter_code
_entity_poly.pdbx_strand_id
1 'polypeptide(L)'
;MKGNSAALVGKVAQWAIAALGIIFVIMILSGSESSGINGGLFISYIAFGLCAVVALVFSLIGVLSGGKKTLMGIGGFAVLCLVAYLMASDSVETGWDITSDTSKWIGMGLGLFYILFGAAAAAILIGEVSRLFK
;
A
#
# COMPACT_ATOMS: atom_id res chain seq x y z
N MET A 1 7.64 -31.74 -10.24
CA MET A 1 7.17 -31.10 -11.49
C MET A 1 6.13 -30.00 -11.17
N LYS A 2 6.55 -28.85 -10.62
CA LYS A 2 5.63 -27.78 -10.16
C LYS A 2 6.05 -26.40 -10.71
N GLY A 3 6.50 -26.38 -11.97
CA GLY A 3 7.20 -25.24 -12.59
C GLY A 3 6.46 -24.53 -13.73
N ASN A 4 5.32 -25.03 -14.21
CA ASN A 4 4.66 -24.43 -15.39
C ASN A 4 3.40 -23.62 -15.05
N SER A 5 2.67 -23.94 -13.98
CA SER A 5 1.40 -23.28 -13.67
C SER A 5 1.57 -21.84 -13.19
N ALA A 6 2.61 -21.53 -12.40
CA ALA A 6 2.87 -20.15 -11.93
C ALA A 6 3.33 -19.22 -13.07
N ALA A 7 4.13 -19.75 -14.01
CA ALA A 7 4.56 -19.01 -15.19
C ALA A 7 3.39 -18.74 -16.15
N LEU A 8 2.47 -19.70 -16.30
CA LEU A 8 1.25 -19.53 -17.10
C LEU A 8 0.29 -18.52 -16.47
N VAL A 9 0.08 -18.56 -15.14
CA VAL A 9 -0.73 -17.56 -14.44
C VAL A 9 -0.13 -16.16 -14.57
N GLY A 10 1.19 -16.02 -14.46
CA GLY A 10 1.89 -14.75 -14.68
C GLY A 10 1.68 -14.20 -16.09
N LYS A 11 1.86 -15.03 -17.12
CA LYS A 11 1.63 -14.63 -18.51
C LYS A 11 0.16 -14.27 -18.77
N VAL A 12 -0.80 -15.05 -18.28
CA VAL A 12 -2.23 -14.78 -18.46
C VAL A 12 -2.64 -13.49 -17.76
N ALA A 13 -2.12 -13.23 -16.55
CA ALA A 13 -2.37 -11.98 -15.85
C ALA A 13 -1.79 -10.77 -16.61
N GLN A 14 -0.59 -10.89 -17.17
CA GLN A 14 0.01 -9.83 -18.00
C GLN A 14 -0.84 -9.51 -19.23
N TRP A 15 -1.34 -10.55 -19.92
CA TRP A 15 -2.23 -10.37 -21.07
C TRP A 15 -3.59 -9.77 -20.69
N ALA A 16 -4.15 -10.14 -19.54
CA ALA A 16 -5.40 -9.57 -19.04
C ALA A 16 -5.26 -8.08 -18.70
N ILE A 17 -4.16 -7.69 -18.03
CA ILE A 17 -3.88 -6.28 -17.71
C ILE A 17 -3.66 -5.47 -19.00
N ALA A 18 -2.92 -6.01 -19.96
CA ALA A 18 -2.69 -5.36 -21.25
C ALA A 18 -4.01 -5.15 -22.04
N ALA A 19 -4.88 -6.17 -22.08
CA ALA A 19 -6.18 -6.07 -22.75
C ALA A 19 -7.09 -5.01 -22.10
N LEU A 20 -7.10 -4.95 -20.76
CA LEU A 20 -7.87 -3.97 -20.01
C LEU A 20 -7.37 -2.54 -20.28
N GLY A 21 -6.04 -2.35 -20.36
CA GLY A 21 -5.44 -1.07 -20.76
C GLY A 21 -5.78 -0.64 -22.19
N ILE A 22 -5.83 -1.59 -23.14
CA ILE A 22 -6.20 -1.30 -24.54
C ILE A 22 -7.67 -0.85 -24.64
N ILE A 23 -8.56 -1.51 -23.91
CA ILE A 23 -9.99 -1.12 -23.81
C ILE A 23 -10.13 0.31 -23.27
N PHE A 24 -9.32 0.65 -22.26
CA PHE A 24 -9.30 1.98 -21.66
C PHE A 24 -8.93 3.08 -22.69
N VAL A 25 -7.92 2.81 -23.53
CA VAL A 25 -7.46 3.72 -24.58
C VAL A 25 -8.52 3.88 -25.68
N ILE A 26 -9.14 2.79 -26.12
CA ILE A 26 -10.16 2.82 -27.19
C ILE A 26 -11.38 3.66 -26.78
N MET A 27 -11.84 3.55 -25.52
CA MET A 27 -12.99 4.31 -25.04
C MET A 27 -12.69 5.80 -24.88
N ILE A 28 -11.48 6.16 -24.42
CA ILE A 28 -11.03 7.57 -24.37
C ILE A 28 -11.03 8.18 -25.78
N LEU A 29 -10.51 7.45 -26.76
CA LEU A 29 -10.40 7.95 -28.14
C LEU A 29 -11.74 7.97 -28.89
N SER A 30 -12.70 7.13 -28.51
CA SER A 30 -14.02 7.02 -29.17
C SER A 30 -15.11 7.89 -28.54
N GLY A 31 -14.82 8.58 -27.43
CA GLY A 31 -15.80 9.31 -26.64
C GLY A 31 -16.09 10.73 -27.13
N SER A 32 -17.25 10.96 -27.74
CA SER A 32 -17.71 12.30 -28.12
C SER A 32 -18.16 13.09 -26.88
N GLU A 33 -17.59 14.30 -26.76
CA GLU A 33 -17.67 15.47 -25.85
C GLU A 33 -18.50 15.44 -24.53
N SER A 34 -19.50 14.59 -24.35
CA SER A 34 -20.23 14.41 -23.07
C SER A 34 -20.28 12.95 -22.59
N SER A 35 -20.27 11.99 -23.52
CA SER A 35 -20.24 10.56 -23.21
C SER A 35 -18.81 10.05 -23.00
N GLY A 36 -17.81 10.67 -23.63
CA GLY A 36 -16.40 10.30 -23.45
C GLY A 36 -15.87 10.56 -22.04
N ILE A 37 -16.26 11.69 -21.44
CA ILE A 37 -15.83 12.06 -20.08
C ILE A 37 -16.52 11.18 -19.04
N ASN A 38 -17.84 10.99 -19.14
CA ASN A 38 -18.59 10.12 -18.23
C ASN A 38 -18.18 8.65 -18.38
N GLY A 39 -18.00 8.17 -19.63
CA GLY A 39 -17.53 6.81 -19.92
C GLY A 39 -16.10 6.58 -19.42
N GLY A 40 -15.20 7.55 -19.62
CA GLY A 40 -13.83 7.54 -19.11
C GLY A 40 -13.76 7.56 -17.58
N LEU A 41 -14.65 8.31 -16.92
CA LEU A 41 -14.70 8.38 -15.46
C LEU A 41 -15.26 7.07 -14.85
N PHE A 42 -16.30 6.50 -15.45
CA PHE A 42 -16.89 5.24 -15.00
C PHE A 42 -15.90 4.07 -15.09
N ILE A 43 -15.17 3.96 -16.21
CA ILE A 43 -14.16 2.92 -16.38
C ILE A 43 -12.93 3.16 -15.48
N SER A 44 -12.55 4.43 -15.22
CA SER A 44 -11.51 4.76 -14.23
C SER A 44 -11.89 4.33 -12.82
N TYR A 45 -13.16 4.49 -12.44
CA TYR A 45 -13.65 4.05 -11.13
C TYR A 45 -13.63 2.53 -11.01
N ILE A 46 -14.04 1.81 -12.07
CA ILE A 46 -13.95 0.34 -12.14
C ILE A 46 -12.49 -0.12 -12.09
N ALA A 47 -11.60 0.53 -12.85
CA ALA A 47 -10.17 0.21 -12.87
C ALA A 47 -9.53 0.45 -11.50
N PHE A 48 -9.86 1.57 -10.84
CA PHE A 48 -9.40 1.87 -9.49
C PHE A 48 -9.91 0.84 -8.48
N GLY A 49 -11.20 0.48 -8.55
CA GLY A 49 -11.78 -0.57 -7.71
C GLY A 49 -11.10 -1.93 -7.91
N LEU A 50 -10.85 -2.32 -9.17
CA LEU A 50 -10.15 -3.56 -9.48
C LEU A 50 -8.71 -3.53 -8.97
N CYS A 51 -7.99 -2.43 -9.18
CA CYS A 51 -6.63 -2.24 -8.65
C CYS A 51 -6.60 -2.32 -7.12
N ALA A 52 -7.57 -1.69 -6.44
CA ALA A 52 -7.68 -1.78 -4.99
C ALA A 52 -7.89 -3.22 -4.53
N VAL A 53 -8.83 -3.95 -5.14
CA VAL A 53 -9.09 -5.36 -4.81
C VAL A 53 -7.86 -6.23 -5.08
N VAL A 54 -7.23 -6.09 -6.25
CA VAL A 54 -6.03 -6.86 -6.61
C VAL A 54 -4.88 -6.53 -5.66
N ALA A 55 -4.66 -5.26 -5.33
CA ALA A 55 -3.63 -4.84 -4.38
C ALA A 55 -3.87 -5.44 -2.98
N LEU A 56 -5.12 -5.45 -2.50
CA LEU A 56 -5.47 -6.09 -1.24
C LEU A 56 -5.24 -7.60 -1.29
N VAL A 57 -5.72 -8.29 -2.33
CA VAL A 57 -5.56 -9.74 -2.48
C VAL A 57 -4.09 -10.14 -2.60
N PHE A 58 -3.30 -9.42 -3.41
CA PHE A 58 -1.86 -9.67 -3.52
C PHE A 58 -1.11 -9.35 -2.23
N SER A 59 -1.50 -8.29 -1.52
CA SER A 59 -0.94 -7.97 -0.21
C SER A 59 -1.22 -9.10 0.78
N LEU A 60 -2.47 -9.58 0.87
CA LEU A 60 -2.83 -10.71 1.74
C LEU A 60 -2.10 -12.00 1.35
N ILE A 61 -2.05 -12.35 0.06
CA ILE A 61 -1.34 -13.55 -0.40
C ILE A 61 0.16 -13.40 -0.14
N GLY A 62 0.76 -12.22 -0.35
CA GLY A 62 2.16 -11.94 -0.04
C GLY A 62 2.47 -12.05 1.45
N VAL A 63 1.53 -11.61 2.30
CA VAL A 63 1.59 -11.77 3.75
C VAL A 63 1.53 -13.25 4.16
N LEU A 64 0.58 -14.02 3.61
CA LEU A 64 0.35 -15.41 3.98
C LEU A 64 1.39 -16.37 3.38
N SER A 65 1.96 -16.04 2.22
CA SER A 65 2.93 -16.89 1.50
C SER A 65 4.39 -16.63 1.90
N GLY A 66 4.70 -15.49 2.52
CA GLY A 66 6.08 -15.05 2.76
C GLY A 66 6.81 -15.71 3.94
N GLY A 67 6.18 -16.69 4.60
CA GLY A 67 6.80 -17.50 5.65
C GLY A 67 7.52 -16.69 6.73
N LYS A 68 8.73 -17.11 7.12
CA LYS A 68 9.49 -16.53 8.25
C LYS A 68 9.93 -15.08 8.02
N LYS A 69 10.20 -14.66 6.77
CA LYS A 69 10.69 -13.30 6.48
C LYS A 69 9.58 -12.27 6.55
N THR A 70 8.41 -12.61 6.02
CA THR A 70 7.22 -11.76 6.12
C THR A 70 6.70 -11.65 7.55
N LEU A 71 6.74 -12.75 8.32
CA LEU A 71 6.37 -12.72 9.73
C LEU A 71 7.30 -11.80 10.56
N MET A 72 8.59 -11.73 10.20
CA MET A 72 9.54 -10.82 10.85
C MET A 72 9.28 -9.35 10.49
N GLY A 73 8.87 -9.06 9.25
CA GLY A 73 8.46 -7.72 8.84
C GLY A 73 7.16 -7.27 9.53
N ILE A 74 6.16 -8.14 9.57
CA ILE A 74 4.87 -7.87 10.24
C ILE A 74 5.06 -7.77 11.76
N GLY A 75 5.86 -8.67 12.36
CA GLY A 75 6.19 -8.62 13.78
C GLY A 75 6.94 -7.35 14.16
N GLY A 76 7.92 -6.94 13.35
CA GLY A 76 8.63 -5.67 13.54
C GLY A 76 7.71 -4.46 13.45
N PHE A 77 6.80 -4.44 12.48
CA PHE A 77 5.80 -3.39 12.36
C PHE A 77 4.82 -3.37 13.55
N ALA A 78 4.36 -4.53 14.00
CA ALA A 78 3.47 -4.64 15.17
C ALA A 78 4.14 -4.16 16.47
N VAL A 79 5.42 -4.47 16.67
CA VAL A 79 6.20 -3.95 17.81
C VAL A 79 6.34 -2.44 17.74
N LEU A 80 6.60 -1.87 16.55
CA LEU A 80 6.64 -0.42 16.37
C LEU A 80 5.29 0.24 16.63
N CYS A 81 4.17 -0.37 16.20
CA CYS A 81 2.82 0.09 16.54
C CYS A 81 2.59 0.09 18.05
N LEU A 82 3.03 -0.95 18.76
CA LEU A 82 2.92 -1.01 20.23
C LEU A 82 3.76 0.08 20.90
N VAL A 83 4.99 0.30 20.44
CA VAL A 83 5.85 1.38 20.97
C VAL A 83 5.23 2.74 20.69
N ALA A 84 4.71 2.97 19.48
CA ALA A 84 4.04 4.22 19.14
C ALA A 84 2.74 4.43 19.94
N TYR A 85 1.98 3.37 20.22
CA TYR A 85 0.76 3.43 21.04
C TYR A 85 1.08 3.68 22.52
N LEU A 86 2.15 3.08 23.05
CA LEU A 86 2.61 3.31 24.43
C LEU A 86 3.21 4.70 24.62
N MET A 87 3.88 5.25 23.59
CA MET A 87 4.39 6.62 23.58
C MET A 87 3.31 7.65 23.26
N ALA A 88 2.20 7.24 22.63
CA ALA A 88 1.05 8.10 22.41
C ALA A 88 0.35 8.38 23.75
N SER A 89 0.63 9.54 24.31
CA SER A 89 0.00 10.03 25.55
C SER A 89 -1.42 10.53 25.27
N ASP A 90 -2.33 10.33 26.23
CA ASP A 90 -3.74 10.75 26.25
C ASP A 90 -3.93 12.28 26.48
N SER A 91 -2.90 13.09 26.25
CA SER A 91 -2.97 14.53 26.48
C SER A 91 -3.75 15.20 25.36
N VAL A 92 -5.04 15.41 25.59
CA VAL A 92 -5.89 16.35 24.85
C VAL A 92 -5.28 17.76 24.93
N GLU A 93 -4.78 18.26 23.81
CA GLU A 93 -4.52 19.69 23.63
C GLU A 93 -5.85 20.43 23.83
N THR A 94 -5.96 21.08 24.99
CA THR A 94 -7.15 21.79 25.46
C THR A 94 -7.55 22.88 24.46
N GLY A 95 -8.58 22.63 23.66
CA GLY A 95 -9.14 23.65 22.77
C GLY A 95 -10.01 23.15 21.61
N TRP A 96 -9.94 21.86 21.27
CA TRP A 96 -10.77 21.27 20.21
C TRP A 96 -11.64 20.15 20.81
N ASP A 97 -12.95 20.22 20.57
CA ASP A 97 -13.96 19.25 21.03
C ASP A 97 -13.82 17.91 20.28
N ILE A 98 -12.68 17.26 20.48
CA ILE A 98 -12.37 15.94 19.95
C ILE A 98 -12.40 14.97 21.12
N THR A 99 -13.23 13.93 21.01
CA THR A 99 -13.24 12.79 21.93
C THR A 99 -11.82 12.24 22.09
N SER A 100 -11.39 12.08 23.34
CA SER A 100 -10.03 11.69 23.76
C SER A 100 -9.46 10.51 22.97
N ASP A 101 -10.33 9.54 22.65
CA ASP A 101 -9.96 8.34 21.89
C ASP A 101 -9.46 8.68 20.47
N THR A 102 -10.17 9.51 19.71
CA THR A 102 -9.79 9.86 18.33
C THR A 102 -8.45 10.59 18.28
N SER A 103 -8.19 11.47 19.25
CA SER A 103 -6.92 12.18 19.36
C SER A 103 -5.74 11.21 19.57
N LYS A 104 -5.93 10.19 20.39
CA LYS A 104 -4.91 9.18 20.68
C LYS A 104 -4.62 8.25 19.49
N TRP A 105 -5.62 7.90 18.68
CA TRP A 105 -5.39 7.18 17.42
C TRP A 105 -4.59 7.99 16.41
N ILE A 106 -4.88 9.29 16.31
CA ILE A 106 -4.14 10.21 15.42
C ILE A 106 -2.71 10.43 15.93
N GLY A 107 -2.54 10.65 17.24
CA GLY A 107 -1.24 10.79 17.90
C GLY A 107 -0.37 9.54 17.77
N MET A 108 -0.97 8.35 17.92
CA MET A 108 -0.30 7.08 17.63
C MET A 108 0.12 7.00 16.15
N GLY A 109 -0.76 7.35 15.21
CA GLY A 109 -0.46 7.33 13.78
C GLY A 109 0.70 8.25 13.40
N LEU A 110 0.68 9.49 13.90
CA LEU A 110 1.77 10.45 13.70
C LEU A 110 3.06 9.98 14.37
N GLY A 111 2.99 9.51 15.62
CA GLY A 111 4.15 9.01 16.36
C GLY A 111 4.81 7.82 15.65
N LEU A 112 4.01 6.86 15.17
CA LEU A 112 4.47 5.73 14.38
C LEU A 112 5.14 6.17 13.08
N PHE A 113 4.55 7.15 12.38
CA PHE A 113 5.11 7.71 11.16
C PHE A 113 6.47 8.35 11.41
N TYR A 114 6.63 9.14 12.47
CA TYR A 114 7.92 9.76 12.80
C TYR A 114 9.00 8.74 13.14
N ILE A 115 8.66 7.69 13.91
CA ILE A 115 9.60 6.62 14.25
C ILE A 115 10.04 5.88 12.99
N LEU A 116 9.10 5.51 12.12
CA LEU A 116 9.39 4.82 10.87
C LEU A 116 10.20 5.70 9.90
N PHE A 117 9.88 6.99 9.83
CA PHE A 117 10.61 7.94 9.01
C PHE A 117 12.06 8.09 9.45
N GLY A 118 12.31 8.22 10.76
CA GLY A 118 13.67 8.26 11.32
C GLY A 118 14.43 6.95 11.08
N ALA A 119 13.78 5.80 11.30
CA ALA A 119 14.37 4.50 11.04
C ALA A 119 14.71 4.28 9.56
N ALA A 120 13.84 4.73 8.65
CA ALA A 120 14.06 4.67 7.21
C ALA A 120 15.24 5.56 6.78
N ALA A 121 15.30 6.79 7.28
CA ALA A 121 16.42 7.69 7.02
C ALA A 121 17.76 7.08 7.50
N ALA A 122 17.80 6.55 8.72
CA ALA A 122 18.99 5.88 9.25
C ALA A 122 19.38 4.63 8.42
N ALA A 123 18.40 3.82 8.02
CA ALA A 123 18.64 2.63 7.19
C ALA A 123 19.21 2.99 5.81
N ILE A 124 18.73 4.07 5.20
CA ILE A 124 19.26 4.57 3.93
C ILE A 124 20.70 5.04 4.11
N LEU A 125 21.00 5.85 5.13
CA LEU A 125 22.35 6.34 5.40
C LEU A 125 23.34 5.19 5.64
N ILE A 126 22.96 4.19 6.44
CA ILE A 126 23.80 3.00 6.68
C ILE A 126 23.95 2.17 5.40
N GLY A 127 22.88 2.05 4.61
CA GLY A 127 22.90 1.36 3.32
C GLY A 127 23.85 1.99 2.31
N GLU A 128 23.86 3.32 2.23
CA GLU A 128 24.76 4.07 1.36
C GLU A 128 26.21 4.03 1.87
N VAL A 129 26.44 4.22 3.18
CA VAL A 129 27.79 4.15 3.77
C VAL A 129 28.39 2.75 3.63
N SER A 130 27.62 1.69 3.93
CA SER A 130 28.11 0.31 3.80
C SER A 130 28.38 -0.12 2.36
N ARG A 131 27.72 0.49 1.38
CA ARG A 131 28.02 0.33 -0.05
C ARG A 131 29.34 0.98 -0.46
N LEU A 132 29.78 2.03 0.22
CA LEU A 132 31.06 2.69 -0.06
C LEU A 132 32.25 1.93 0.53
N PHE A 133 32.03 1.14 1.57
CA PHE A 133 33.05 0.30 2.22
C PHE A 133 33.12 -1.14 1.66
N LYS A 134 32.32 -1.48 0.65
CA LYS A 134 32.28 -2.79 0.00
C LYS A 134 32.57 -2.67 -1.49
#